data_AF-A0A4Q2S8X8-F1
#
_entry.id   AF-A0A4Q2S8X8-F1
#
_cell.length_a   1.000
_cell.length_b   1.000
_cell.length_c   1.000
_cell.angle_alpha   90.00
_cell.angle_beta   90.00
_cell.angle_gamma   90.00
#
_symmetry.space_group_name_H-M   'P 1'
#
loop_
_entity.id
_entity.type
_entity.pdbx_description
1 polymer ?
#
loop_
_entity_poly.entity_id
_entity_poly.type
_entity_poly.pdbx_seq_one_letter_code
_entity_poly.pdbx_strand_id
1 'polypeptide(L)'
;MQDVSEDFRTMLAALRVAVATPADADRPGRLRQRLDEALGPDDSVRLRRLAHQVVAASEENLPHDLRRITPLTAQSLQRLSQDLAAARGWTPEAAQRTTQLWASALGFGDLASASWPRDGSPTRPQGSAPVATPLPLSATLLPEARPAARPAAARRPGPPPGPGPRPHEAAPAWPPLPKNLARHTANLAGEPALGVTLAYAGMSLPLCLALGVALTVVLCLPILFIGPAGGMLSIVAIGGGKLLVAGLRRGALVASANGLEFTPYDTSLRKPKPDQSFGAVWSQVAVEQGRVSVLRLAGRRVQVGPRNRAFVAAAAARAGSRR
;
A
#
# COMPACT_ATOMS: atom_id res chain seq x y z
N MET A 1 -33.19 20.48 -3.23
CA MET A 1 -32.62 19.12 -3.29
C MET A 1 -32.63 18.49 -4.69
N GLN A 2 -33.43 19.00 -5.65
CA GLN A 2 -33.48 18.46 -7.02
C GLN A 2 -32.16 18.62 -7.80
N ASP A 3 -31.49 19.79 -7.72
CA ASP A 3 -30.22 20.06 -8.42
C ASP A 3 -29.09 19.06 -8.11
N VAL A 4 -28.93 18.69 -6.84
CA VAL A 4 -27.83 17.77 -6.42
C VAL A 4 -28.02 16.38 -7.04
N SER A 5 -29.26 15.96 -7.27
CA SER A 5 -29.56 14.67 -7.90
C SER A 5 -29.48 14.73 -9.43
N GLU A 6 -29.68 15.90 -10.03
CA GLU A 6 -29.45 16.12 -11.45
C GLU A 6 -27.95 16.17 -11.77
N ASP A 7 -27.19 16.99 -11.04
CA ASP A 7 -25.73 17.09 -11.19
C ASP A 7 -25.03 15.75 -11.04
N PHE A 8 -25.50 14.90 -10.12
CA PHE A 8 -24.98 13.54 -9.95
C PHE A 8 -25.26 12.66 -11.18
N ARG A 9 -26.47 12.73 -11.75
CA ARG A 9 -26.84 11.96 -12.94
C ARG A 9 -26.08 12.42 -14.17
N THR A 10 -25.97 13.73 -14.38
CA THR A 10 -25.21 14.33 -15.48
C THR A 10 -23.73 13.94 -15.40
N MET A 11 -23.10 14.07 -14.23
CA MET A 11 -21.72 13.64 -14.04
C MET A 11 -21.56 12.13 -14.25
N LEU A 12 -22.48 11.30 -13.76
CA LEU A 12 -22.41 9.84 -13.92
C LEU A 12 -22.49 9.45 -15.40
N ALA A 13 -23.37 10.07 -16.17
CA ALA A 13 -23.49 9.83 -17.60
C ALA A 13 -22.19 10.21 -18.33
N ALA A 14 -21.65 11.40 -18.08
CA ALA A 14 -20.38 11.84 -18.66
C ALA A 14 -19.20 10.95 -18.24
N LEU A 15 -19.15 10.52 -16.98
CA LEU A 15 -18.10 9.63 -16.48
C LEU A 15 -18.14 8.27 -17.18
N ARG A 16 -19.34 7.69 -17.39
CA ARG A 16 -19.49 6.43 -18.15
C ARG A 16 -18.98 6.54 -19.59
N VAL A 17 -19.25 7.67 -20.25
CA VAL A 17 -18.70 7.96 -21.59
C VAL A 17 -17.17 8.09 -21.53
N ALA A 18 -16.65 8.84 -20.55
CA ALA A 18 -15.21 9.08 -20.43
C ALA A 18 -14.40 7.80 -20.12
N VAL A 19 -15.00 6.83 -19.41
CA VAL A 19 -14.37 5.55 -19.03
C VAL A 19 -14.84 4.36 -19.88
N ALA A 20 -15.35 4.62 -21.08
CA ALA A 20 -15.87 3.59 -21.98
C ALA A 20 -14.86 2.48 -22.28
N THR A 21 -13.55 2.76 -22.23
CA THR A 21 -12.53 1.70 -22.20
C THR A 21 -11.87 1.60 -20.83
N PRO A 22 -11.54 0.38 -20.36
CA PRO A 22 -10.95 0.18 -19.03
C PRO A 22 -9.66 0.97 -18.81
N ALA A 23 -8.85 1.13 -19.87
CA ALA A 23 -7.57 1.83 -19.84
C ALA A 23 -7.68 3.35 -19.64
N ASP A 24 -8.86 3.93 -19.89
CA ASP A 24 -9.08 5.37 -19.76
C ASP A 24 -9.34 5.79 -18.30
N ALA A 25 -9.90 4.88 -17.49
CA ALA A 25 -10.09 5.10 -16.06
C ALA A 25 -8.77 5.22 -15.28
N ASP A 26 -7.70 4.59 -15.80
CA ASP A 26 -6.38 4.51 -15.17
C ASP A 26 -5.43 5.65 -15.63
N ARG A 27 -5.92 6.58 -16.46
CA ARG A 27 -5.12 7.69 -17.03
C ARG A 27 -5.75 9.06 -16.69
N PRO A 28 -5.48 9.62 -15.50
CA PRO A 28 -6.15 10.83 -15.02
C PRO A 28 -5.98 12.05 -15.96
N GLY A 29 -4.82 12.16 -16.63
CA GLY A 29 -4.57 13.24 -17.59
C GLY A 29 -5.48 13.20 -18.83
N ARG A 30 -5.92 12.01 -19.28
CA ARG A 30 -6.88 11.88 -20.39
C ARG A 30 -8.32 11.94 -19.91
N LEU A 31 -8.58 11.49 -18.68
CA LEU A 31 -9.90 11.50 -18.08
C LEU A 31 -10.48 12.91 -17.99
N ARG A 32 -9.68 13.92 -17.62
CA ARG A 32 -10.15 15.32 -17.51
C ARG A 32 -10.67 15.85 -18.84
N GLN A 33 -9.88 15.69 -19.91
CA GLN A 33 -10.25 16.15 -21.24
C GLN A 33 -11.55 15.49 -21.71
N ARG A 34 -11.68 14.17 -21.54
CA ARG A 34 -12.87 13.44 -21.96
C ARG A 34 -14.12 13.75 -21.14
N LEU A 35 -13.96 14.02 -19.85
CA LEU A 35 -15.06 14.49 -19.02
C LEU A 35 -15.56 15.84 -19.51
N ASP A 36 -14.66 16.77 -19.85
CA ASP A 36 -15.06 18.07 -20.37
C ASP A 36 -15.74 17.94 -21.76
N GLU A 37 -15.25 17.06 -22.63
CA GLU A 37 -15.88 16.73 -23.92
C GLU A 37 -17.28 16.11 -23.73
N ALA A 38 -17.46 15.20 -22.75
CA ALA A 38 -18.72 14.52 -22.51
C ALA A 38 -19.76 15.38 -21.77
N LEU A 39 -19.32 16.34 -20.95
CA LEU A 39 -20.19 17.31 -20.28
C LEU A 39 -20.63 18.43 -21.21
N GLY A 40 -19.79 18.83 -22.17
CA GLY A 40 -20.03 20.00 -23.00
C GLY A 40 -19.74 21.33 -22.27
N PRO A 41 -19.80 22.47 -22.98
CA PRO A 41 -19.30 23.74 -22.48
C PRO A 41 -20.05 24.25 -21.23
N ASP A 42 -21.37 24.11 -21.20
CA ASP A 42 -22.20 24.65 -20.11
C ASP A 42 -22.06 23.83 -18.82
N ASP A 43 -22.19 22.50 -18.91
CA ASP A 43 -22.08 21.62 -17.74
C ASP A 43 -20.63 21.46 -17.25
N SER A 44 -19.62 21.61 -18.12
CA SER A 44 -18.21 21.57 -17.70
C SER A 44 -17.84 22.73 -16.76
N VAL A 45 -18.45 23.91 -16.94
CA VAL A 45 -18.27 25.06 -16.04
C VAL A 45 -19.07 24.85 -14.76
N ARG A 46 -20.34 24.45 -14.87
CA ARG A 46 -21.23 24.22 -13.71
C ARG A 46 -20.69 23.13 -12.79
N LEU A 47 -20.24 22.01 -13.36
CA LEU A 47 -19.80 20.82 -12.64
C LEU A 47 -18.28 20.74 -12.45
N ARG A 48 -17.54 21.81 -12.73
CA ARG A 48 -16.07 21.85 -12.67
C ARG A 48 -15.50 21.29 -11.37
N ARG A 49 -16.06 21.71 -10.22
CA ARG A 49 -15.62 21.22 -8.90
C ARG A 49 -15.76 19.70 -8.78
N LEU A 50 -16.87 19.17 -9.26
CA LEU A 50 -17.23 17.76 -9.14
C LEU A 50 -16.42 16.91 -10.13
N ALA A 51 -16.15 17.44 -11.32
CA ALA A 51 -15.22 16.85 -12.27
C ALA A 51 -13.78 16.79 -11.72
N HIS A 52 -13.30 17.85 -11.03
CA HIS A 52 -12.01 17.81 -10.34
C HIS A 52 -11.96 16.73 -9.26
N GLN A 53 -13.03 16.54 -8.49
CA GLN A 53 -13.11 15.46 -7.48
C GLN A 53 -13.05 14.08 -8.14
N VAL A 54 -13.76 13.87 -9.25
CA VAL A 54 -13.73 12.61 -9.99
C VAL A 54 -12.32 12.30 -10.54
N VAL A 55 -11.64 13.29 -11.11
CA VAL A 55 -10.25 13.13 -11.61
C VAL A 55 -9.27 12.89 -10.47
N ALA A 56 -9.39 13.65 -9.37
CA ALA A 56 -8.60 13.47 -8.17
C ALA A 56 -8.74 12.05 -7.58
N ALA A 57 -9.94 11.48 -7.59
CA ALA A 57 -10.15 10.11 -7.16
C ALA A 57 -9.47 9.07 -8.09
N SER A 58 -9.43 9.32 -9.40
CA SER A 58 -8.63 8.50 -10.34
C SER A 58 -7.13 8.58 -10.05
N GLU A 59 -6.61 9.76 -9.68
CA GLU A 59 -5.21 9.92 -9.32
C GLU A 59 -4.79 9.12 -8.07
N GLU A 60 -5.71 8.95 -7.13
CA GLU A 60 -5.57 8.07 -5.95
C GLU A 60 -5.79 6.59 -6.26
N ASN A 61 -5.99 6.22 -7.54
CA ASN A 61 -6.22 4.86 -8.04
C ASN A 61 -7.55 4.22 -7.59
N LEU A 62 -8.54 5.02 -7.17
CA LEU A 62 -9.87 4.50 -6.80
C LEU A 62 -10.50 3.57 -7.85
N PRO A 63 -10.45 3.87 -9.18
CA PRO A 63 -11.04 2.98 -10.19
C PRO A 63 -10.37 1.61 -10.25
N HIS A 64 -9.07 1.57 -10.01
CA HIS A 64 -8.28 0.35 -9.96
C HIS A 64 -8.65 -0.48 -8.73
N ASP A 65 -8.72 0.14 -7.56
CA ASP A 65 -9.07 -0.53 -6.30
C ASP A 65 -10.49 -1.11 -6.34
N LEU A 66 -11.44 -0.38 -6.92
CA LEU A 66 -12.82 -0.86 -7.12
C LEU A 66 -12.90 -2.10 -8.03
N ARG A 67 -12.03 -2.24 -9.02
CA ARG A 67 -11.98 -3.42 -9.90
C ARG A 67 -11.24 -4.59 -9.28
N ARG A 68 -10.26 -4.33 -8.41
CA ARG A 68 -9.39 -5.35 -7.83
C ARG A 68 -10.01 -6.06 -6.64
N ILE A 69 -10.79 -5.35 -5.81
CA ILE A 69 -11.42 -5.94 -4.63
C ILE A 69 -12.51 -6.93 -5.06
N THR A 70 -12.27 -8.21 -4.82
CA THR A 70 -13.23 -9.28 -5.09
C THR A 70 -13.35 -10.18 -3.85
N PRO A 71 -14.54 -10.32 -3.22
CA PRO A 71 -15.80 -9.67 -3.57
C PRO A 71 -15.83 -8.20 -3.12
N LEU A 72 -16.42 -7.33 -3.95
CA LEU A 72 -16.71 -5.94 -3.58
C LEU A 72 -17.93 -5.92 -2.65
N THR A 73 -17.77 -5.38 -1.44
CA THR A 73 -18.84 -5.30 -0.43
C THR A 73 -19.14 -3.85 -0.02
N ALA A 74 -20.27 -3.62 0.65
CA ALA A 74 -20.61 -2.31 1.19
C ALA A 74 -19.56 -1.77 2.18
N GLN A 75 -19.00 -2.66 3.00
CA GLN A 75 -17.93 -2.30 3.94
C GLN A 75 -16.64 -1.90 3.20
N SER A 76 -16.32 -2.58 2.10
CA SER A 76 -15.19 -2.23 1.23
C SER A 76 -15.36 -0.84 0.62
N LEU A 77 -16.57 -0.51 0.13
CA LEU A 77 -16.89 0.81 -0.42
C LEU A 77 -16.81 1.92 0.63
N GLN A 78 -17.30 1.66 1.85
CA GLN A 78 -17.19 2.61 2.97
C GLN A 78 -15.72 2.86 3.33
N ARG A 79 -14.90 1.80 3.42
CA ARG A 79 -13.46 1.94 3.69
C ARG A 79 -12.75 2.77 2.61
N LEU A 80 -12.97 2.46 1.33
CA LEU A 80 -12.40 3.24 0.23
C LEU A 80 -12.80 4.72 0.28
N SER A 81 -14.06 5.01 0.63
CA SER A 81 -14.51 6.40 0.80
C SER A 81 -13.81 7.13 1.96
N GLN A 82 -13.54 6.43 3.06
CA GLN A 82 -12.81 6.98 4.22
C GLN A 82 -11.33 7.21 3.89
N ASP A 83 -10.70 6.25 3.20
CA ASP A 83 -9.31 6.37 2.75
C ASP A 83 -9.15 7.54 1.77
N LEU A 84 -10.11 7.72 0.87
CA LEU A 84 -10.14 8.85 -0.07
C LEU A 84 -10.31 10.20 0.67
N ALA A 85 -11.20 10.25 1.67
CA ALA A 85 -11.37 11.44 2.51
C ALA A 85 -10.07 11.80 3.25
N ALA A 86 -9.40 10.82 3.84
CA ALA A 86 -8.14 11.01 4.56
C ALA A 86 -6.99 11.42 3.64
N ALA A 87 -6.88 10.80 2.45
CA ALA A 87 -5.80 11.08 1.51
C ALA A 87 -5.85 12.50 0.94
N ARG A 88 -7.05 13.05 0.72
CA ARG A 88 -7.27 14.36 0.09
C ARG A 88 -7.76 15.45 1.03
N GLY A 89 -7.97 15.14 2.30
CA GLY A 89 -8.54 16.08 3.27
C GLY A 89 -9.98 16.51 2.92
N TRP A 90 -10.75 15.61 2.31
CA TRP A 90 -12.12 15.89 1.91
C TRP A 90 -13.12 15.63 3.04
N THR A 91 -14.29 16.24 2.93
CA THR A 91 -15.42 15.87 3.80
C THR A 91 -15.85 14.43 3.48
N PRO A 92 -16.33 13.67 4.49
CA PRO A 92 -16.83 12.31 4.29
C PRO A 92 -17.88 12.23 3.18
N GLU A 93 -18.79 13.20 3.12
CA GLU A 93 -19.86 13.29 2.12
C GLU A 93 -19.32 13.43 0.68
N ALA A 94 -18.28 14.26 0.48
CA ALA A 94 -17.67 14.45 -0.83
C ALA A 94 -16.96 13.18 -1.30
N ALA A 95 -16.25 12.50 -0.39
CA ALA A 95 -15.57 11.25 -0.69
C ALA A 95 -16.56 10.11 -0.97
N GLN A 96 -17.63 10.00 -0.19
CA GLN A 96 -18.73 9.06 -0.44
C GLN A 96 -19.38 9.29 -1.80
N ARG A 97 -19.80 10.53 -2.10
CA ARG A 97 -20.42 10.87 -3.39
C ARG A 97 -19.52 10.53 -4.57
N THR A 98 -18.23 10.84 -4.47
CA THR A 98 -17.25 10.55 -5.52
C THR A 98 -17.02 9.06 -5.69
N THR A 99 -16.97 8.31 -4.58
CA THR A 99 -16.86 6.84 -4.58
C THR A 99 -18.10 6.19 -5.19
N GLN A 100 -19.29 6.72 -4.88
CA GLN A 100 -20.56 6.28 -5.45
C GLN A 100 -20.61 6.50 -6.97
N LEU A 101 -20.11 7.65 -7.47
CA LEU A 101 -20.00 7.92 -8.91
C LEU A 101 -19.11 6.90 -9.61
N TRP A 102 -17.92 6.63 -9.07
CA TRP A 102 -16.98 5.68 -9.63
C TRP A 102 -17.53 4.24 -9.61
N ALA A 103 -18.08 3.79 -8.47
CA ALA A 103 -18.69 2.48 -8.36
C ALA A 103 -19.84 2.31 -9.38
N SER A 104 -20.70 3.33 -9.52
CA SER A 104 -21.82 3.32 -10.46
C SER A 104 -21.40 3.40 -11.93
N ALA A 105 -20.30 4.09 -12.23
CA ALA A 105 -19.73 4.17 -13.58
C ALA A 105 -19.08 2.85 -14.01
N LEU A 106 -18.53 2.09 -13.06
CA LEU A 106 -17.87 0.80 -13.29
C LEU A 106 -18.83 -0.41 -13.26
N GLY A 107 -20.14 -0.19 -13.07
CA GLY A 107 -21.16 -1.24 -13.09
C GLY A 107 -21.62 -1.74 -11.72
N PHE A 108 -21.13 -1.17 -10.61
CA PHE A 108 -21.50 -1.53 -9.24
C PHE A 108 -22.60 -0.62 -8.65
N GLY A 109 -23.53 -0.13 -9.48
CA GLY A 109 -24.53 0.87 -9.11
C GLY A 109 -25.49 0.42 -7.99
N ASP A 110 -25.93 -0.84 -8.03
CA ASP A 110 -26.86 -1.38 -7.02
C ASP A 110 -26.19 -1.50 -5.65
N LEU A 111 -24.94 -1.98 -5.63
CA LEU A 111 -24.13 -2.06 -4.42
C LEU A 111 -23.84 -0.66 -3.85
N ALA A 112 -23.52 0.30 -4.70
CA ALA A 112 -23.25 1.68 -4.30
C ALA A 112 -24.51 2.35 -3.70
N SER A 113 -25.68 2.08 -4.27
CA SER A 113 -26.97 2.57 -3.75
C SER A 113 -27.33 1.92 -2.40
N ALA A 114 -27.06 0.63 -2.23
CA ALA A 114 -27.30 -0.08 -0.97
C ALA A 114 -26.33 0.34 0.16
N SER A 115 -25.11 0.77 -0.20
CA SER A 115 -24.08 1.17 0.77
C SER A 115 -24.30 2.56 1.37
N TRP A 116 -25.03 3.42 0.65
CA TRP A 116 -25.42 4.77 1.08
C TRP A 116 -26.85 5.05 0.61
N PRO A 117 -27.87 4.60 1.37
CA PRO A 117 -29.26 4.93 1.09
C PRO A 117 -29.40 6.46 1.07
N ARG A 118 -29.89 7.02 -0.03
CA ARG A 118 -30.35 8.41 -0.01
C ARG A 118 -31.64 8.44 0.80
N ASP A 119 -31.70 9.31 1.80
CA ASP A 119 -32.93 9.59 2.55
C ASP A 119 -34.08 9.81 1.56
N GLY A 120 -35.02 8.86 1.51
CA GLY A 120 -36.24 8.95 0.69
C GLY A 120 -36.46 7.91 -0.41
N SER A 121 -35.64 6.87 -0.57
CA SER A 121 -36.01 5.76 -1.49
C SER A 121 -36.88 4.73 -0.75
N PRO A 122 -38.11 4.42 -1.23
CA PRO A 122 -38.98 3.46 -0.55
C PRO A 122 -38.38 2.06 -0.64
N THR A 123 -38.03 1.51 0.51
CA THR A 123 -37.61 0.12 0.69
C THR A 123 -38.71 -0.79 0.13
N ARG A 124 -38.45 -1.48 -0.98
CA ARG A 124 -39.35 -2.52 -1.48
C ARG A 124 -39.32 -3.68 -0.49
N PRO A 125 -40.46 -4.10 0.11
CA PRO A 125 -40.46 -5.19 1.07
C PRO A 125 -40.45 -6.53 0.33
N GLN A 126 -39.35 -7.26 0.44
CA GLN A 126 -39.33 -8.72 0.38
C GLN A 126 -38.63 -9.12 1.68
N GLY A 127 -39.21 -9.81 2.64
CA GLY A 127 -40.37 -10.68 2.65
C GLY A 127 -40.00 -11.79 3.64
N SER A 128 -40.56 -11.69 4.85
CA SER A 128 -40.68 -12.76 5.85
C SER A 128 -39.45 -13.10 6.71
N ALA A 129 -39.50 -12.61 7.96
CA ALA A 129 -38.90 -13.24 9.14
C ALA A 129 -39.63 -14.58 9.48
N PRO A 130 -39.14 -15.36 10.45
CA PRO A 130 -39.55 -15.13 11.86
C PRO A 130 -38.34 -15.07 12.80
N VAL A 131 -38.17 -14.04 13.63
CA VAL A 131 -38.72 -13.85 14.99
C VAL A 131 -38.58 -15.07 15.90
N ALA A 132 -37.65 -14.97 16.86
CA ALA A 132 -37.82 -15.35 18.27
C ALA A 132 -36.70 -14.67 19.09
N THR A 133 -36.91 -13.45 19.57
CA THR A 133 -37.31 -13.03 20.95
C THR A 133 -36.17 -13.09 21.99
N PRO A 134 -35.86 -11.96 22.68
CA PRO A 134 -34.76 -11.81 23.63
C PRO A 134 -35.19 -11.99 25.11
N LEU A 135 -34.20 -11.98 26.02
CA LEU A 135 -34.19 -11.59 27.47
C LEU A 135 -33.57 -12.66 28.40
N PRO A 136 -33.13 -12.34 29.65
CA PRO A 136 -32.74 -11.04 30.23
C PRO A 136 -31.41 -11.08 31.03
N LEU A 137 -30.99 -9.87 31.45
CA LEU A 137 -30.02 -9.60 32.51
C LEU A 137 -30.34 -10.34 33.82
N SER A 138 -29.30 -10.74 34.55
CA SER A 138 -29.32 -10.73 36.01
C SER A 138 -27.93 -10.38 36.55
N ALA A 139 -27.86 -9.20 37.14
CA ALA A 139 -26.77 -8.75 37.99
C ALA A 139 -27.00 -9.29 39.41
N THR A 140 -25.95 -9.76 40.10
CA THR A 140 -25.95 -9.87 41.57
C THR A 140 -24.51 -9.72 42.10
N LEU A 141 -24.24 -8.53 42.64
CA LEU A 141 -23.57 -8.20 43.92
C LEU A 141 -22.44 -9.11 44.47
N LEU A 142 -21.23 -8.52 44.62
CA LEU A 142 -20.31 -8.37 45.80
C LEU A 142 -20.63 -9.13 47.12
N PRO A 143 -19.71 -9.25 48.13
CA PRO A 143 -18.28 -8.88 48.25
C PRO A 143 -17.35 -9.90 48.99
N GLU A 144 -16.05 -9.60 48.94
CA GLU A 144 -14.94 -9.74 49.94
C GLU A 144 -15.03 -10.70 51.15
N ALA A 145 -14.02 -11.58 51.31
CA ALA A 145 -13.48 -11.97 52.63
C ALA A 145 -12.07 -12.60 52.53
N ARG A 146 -11.09 -11.99 53.20
CA ARG A 146 -9.80 -12.56 53.64
C ARG A 146 -9.89 -12.72 55.17
N PRO A 147 -9.42 -13.81 55.79
CA PRO A 147 -8.07 -13.82 56.41
C PRO A 147 -7.42 -15.25 56.46
N ALA A 148 -6.13 -15.43 56.20
CA ALA A 148 -4.96 -15.43 57.12
C ALA A 148 -4.44 -16.82 57.54
N ALA A 149 -3.10 -16.89 57.65
CA ALA A 149 -2.24 -17.80 58.44
C ALA A 149 -1.87 -19.23 57.94
N ARG A 150 -0.60 -19.30 57.50
CA ARG A 150 0.45 -20.35 57.58
C ARG A 150 0.26 -21.54 58.56
N PRO A 151 0.92 -22.69 58.28
CA PRO A 151 2.24 -22.92 58.89
C PRO A 151 3.33 -23.43 57.94
N ALA A 152 4.57 -23.26 58.41
CA ALA A 152 5.83 -23.63 57.77
C ALA A 152 6.15 -25.12 57.95
N ALA A 153 6.76 -25.75 56.94
CA ALA A 153 7.60 -26.94 57.14
C ALA A 153 8.56 -27.17 55.96
N ALA A 154 9.80 -27.51 56.34
CA ALA A 154 10.79 -28.30 55.61
C ALA A 154 11.46 -27.71 54.35
N ARG A 155 12.61 -27.05 54.59
CA ARG A 155 13.72 -26.93 53.64
C ARG A 155 14.18 -28.33 53.18
N ARG A 156 14.19 -28.56 51.86
CA ARG A 156 15.08 -29.54 51.23
C ARG A 156 16.17 -28.81 50.43
N PRO A 157 17.45 -29.20 50.51
CA PRO A 157 18.49 -28.66 49.64
C PRO A 157 18.27 -29.18 48.23
N GLY A 158 18.03 -28.27 47.28
CA GLY A 158 17.95 -28.60 45.85
C GLY A 158 19.35 -28.84 45.25
N PRO A 159 19.43 -29.63 44.17
CA PRO A 159 20.68 -29.88 43.42
C PRO A 159 21.23 -28.58 42.78
N PRO A 160 22.53 -28.55 42.44
CA PRO A 160 23.23 -27.32 42.04
C PRO A 160 22.55 -26.60 40.87
N PRO A 161 22.62 -25.25 40.82
CA PRO A 161 22.02 -24.48 39.76
C PRO A 161 22.63 -24.92 38.42
N GLY A 162 21.80 -25.57 37.59
CA GLY A 162 22.11 -25.74 36.18
C GLY A 162 22.35 -24.35 35.56
N PRO A 163 23.13 -24.29 34.46
CA PRO A 163 23.41 -23.03 33.77
C PRO A 163 22.09 -22.32 33.53
N GLY A 164 21.96 -21.14 34.15
CA GLY A 164 20.72 -20.37 34.11
C GLY A 164 20.25 -20.20 32.66
N PRO A 165 18.93 -20.07 32.43
CA PRO A 165 18.43 -19.75 31.11
C PRO A 165 19.22 -18.54 30.61
N ARG A 166 19.92 -18.73 29.48
CA ARG A 166 20.59 -17.62 28.78
C ARG A 166 19.61 -16.45 28.76
N PRO A 167 20.05 -15.20 28.98
CA PRO A 167 19.18 -14.05 28.80
C PRO A 167 18.48 -14.25 27.46
N HIS A 168 17.15 -14.35 27.46
CA HIS A 168 16.40 -14.29 26.22
C HIS A 168 16.76 -12.93 25.63
N GLU A 169 17.71 -12.95 24.70
CA GLU A 169 18.14 -11.80 23.94
C GLU A 169 16.86 -11.25 23.33
N ALA A 170 16.40 -10.12 23.88
CA ALA A 170 15.10 -9.57 23.56
C ALA A 170 15.02 -9.46 22.05
N ALA A 171 14.05 -10.17 21.44
CA ALA A 171 13.93 -10.23 20.00
C ALA A 171 13.97 -8.79 19.46
N PRO A 172 14.90 -8.45 18.54
CA PRO A 172 15.09 -7.08 18.09
C PRO A 172 13.76 -6.49 17.66
N ALA A 173 13.33 -5.45 18.38
CA ALA A 173 12.08 -4.76 18.10
C ALA A 173 12.14 -4.17 16.69
N TRP A 174 11.07 -4.37 15.92
CA TRP A 174 11.00 -3.83 14.57
C TRP A 174 11.07 -2.29 14.61
N PRO A 175 11.84 -1.66 13.70
CA PRO A 175 11.93 -0.22 13.66
C PRO A 175 10.55 0.39 13.33
N PRO A 176 10.23 1.56 13.90
CA PRO A 176 8.95 2.23 13.66
C PRO A 176 8.78 2.56 12.17
N LEU A 177 7.55 2.41 11.67
CA LEU A 177 7.25 2.69 10.26
C LEU A 177 7.53 4.17 9.95
N PRO A 178 8.35 4.47 8.92
CA PRO A 178 8.52 5.84 8.46
C PRO A 178 7.18 6.41 8.01
N LYS A 179 6.85 7.66 8.39
CA LYS A 179 5.57 8.33 8.01
C LYS A 179 5.29 8.28 6.50
N ASN A 180 6.33 8.36 5.68
CA ASN A 180 6.23 8.33 4.22
C ASN A 180 5.97 6.92 3.64
N LEU A 181 6.09 5.88 4.45
CA LEU A 181 5.82 4.47 4.11
C LEU A 181 4.63 3.92 4.90
N ALA A 182 3.90 4.77 5.62
CA ALA A 182 2.71 4.38 6.38
C ALA A 182 1.60 3.80 5.49
N ARG A 183 1.66 4.01 4.17
CA ARG A 183 0.77 3.36 3.18
C ARG A 183 1.00 1.85 3.08
N HIS A 184 2.12 1.32 3.58
CA HIS A 184 2.43 -0.10 3.65
C HIS A 184 2.22 -0.64 5.07
N THR A 185 1.04 -0.41 5.64
CA THR A 185 0.63 -1.04 6.91
C THR A 185 0.29 -2.53 6.75
N ALA A 186 0.14 -3.00 5.51
CA ALA A 186 -0.08 -4.41 5.20
C ALA A 186 0.74 -4.87 3.99
N ASN A 187 1.06 -6.16 3.95
CA ASN A 187 1.62 -6.82 2.76
C ASN A 187 0.54 -7.02 1.67
N LEU A 188 0.90 -7.50 0.49
CA LEU A 188 -0.09 -7.71 -0.59
C LEU A 188 -1.11 -8.80 -0.28
N ALA A 189 -0.82 -9.68 0.68
CA ALA A 189 -1.75 -10.66 1.21
C ALA A 189 -2.68 -10.09 2.32
N GLY A 190 -2.57 -8.81 2.64
CA GLY A 190 -3.38 -8.13 3.66
C GLY A 190 -2.93 -8.33 5.10
N GLU A 191 -1.77 -8.93 5.34
CA GLU A 191 -1.23 -9.13 6.69
C GLU A 191 -0.58 -7.84 7.21
N PRO A 192 -0.73 -7.54 8.52
CA PRO A 192 -0.12 -6.35 9.11
C PRO A 192 1.41 -6.38 8.99
N ALA A 193 1.97 -5.25 8.57
CA ALA A 193 3.40 -5.04 8.47
C ALA A 193 4.01 -4.94 9.87
N LEU A 194 4.95 -5.84 10.17
CA LEU A 194 5.78 -5.79 11.36
C LEU A 194 6.81 -4.65 11.29
N GLY A 195 7.31 -4.36 10.09
CA GLY A 195 8.21 -3.25 9.84
C GLY A 195 8.34 -2.94 8.35
N VAL A 196 8.72 -1.72 8.02
CA VAL A 196 8.88 -1.28 6.64
C VAL A 196 10.17 -0.48 6.48
N THR A 197 10.91 -0.74 5.41
CA THR A 197 12.11 0.01 5.09
C THR A 197 12.28 0.25 3.60
N LEU A 198 13.11 1.22 3.23
CA LEU A 198 13.49 1.43 1.83
C LEU A 198 14.65 0.49 1.46
N ALA A 199 14.51 -0.14 0.30
CA ALA A 199 15.49 -1.06 -0.24
C ALA A 199 15.62 -0.89 -1.77
N TYR A 200 16.67 -1.51 -2.32
CA TYR A 200 16.96 -1.51 -3.75
C TYR A 200 17.02 -2.95 -4.25
N ALA A 201 16.15 -3.30 -5.19
CA ALA A 201 16.18 -4.60 -5.84
C ALA A 201 17.00 -4.54 -7.14
N GLY A 202 17.72 -5.62 -7.43
CA GLY A 202 18.42 -5.83 -8.70
C GLY A 202 19.94 -5.85 -8.59
N MET A 203 20.59 -5.14 -9.51
CA MET A 203 22.06 -5.11 -9.65
C MET A 203 22.72 -4.51 -8.40
N SER A 204 23.97 -4.88 -8.12
CA SER A 204 24.62 -4.36 -6.91
C SER A 204 24.90 -2.86 -7.03
N LEU A 205 24.54 -2.07 -6.03
CA LEU A 205 24.80 -0.63 -5.99
C LEU A 205 26.27 -0.26 -6.31
N PRO A 206 27.31 -0.96 -5.78
CA PRO A 206 28.69 -0.68 -6.18
C PRO A 206 28.97 -0.99 -7.66
N LEU A 207 28.38 -2.05 -8.22
CA LEU A 207 28.56 -2.38 -9.64
C LEU A 207 27.85 -1.39 -10.55
N CYS A 208 26.66 -0.89 -10.16
CA CYS A 208 26.01 0.21 -10.87
C CYS A 208 26.81 1.51 -10.82
N LEU A 209 27.41 1.85 -9.67
CA LEU A 209 28.30 3.02 -9.57
C LEU A 209 29.54 2.84 -10.45
N ALA A 210 30.18 1.67 -10.41
CA ALA A 210 31.33 1.37 -11.25
C ALA A 210 31.00 1.46 -12.75
N LEU A 211 29.87 0.89 -13.17
CA LEU A 211 29.38 1.00 -14.55
C LEU A 211 29.02 2.44 -14.93
N GLY A 212 28.40 3.21 -14.04
CA GLY A 212 28.11 4.63 -14.26
C GLY A 212 29.38 5.45 -14.44
N VAL A 213 30.39 5.23 -13.61
CA VAL A 213 31.71 5.89 -13.73
C VAL A 213 32.39 5.46 -15.03
N ALA A 214 32.45 4.17 -15.33
CA ALA A 214 33.04 3.67 -16.58
C ALA A 214 32.37 4.27 -17.81
N LEU A 215 31.02 4.33 -17.83
CA LEU A 215 30.26 4.92 -18.91
C LEU A 215 30.55 6.43 -19.05
N THR A 216 30.66 7.14 -17.91
CA THR A 216 31.00 8.57 -17.89
C THR A 216 32.40 8.83 -18.44
N VAL A 217 33.39 8.02 -18.02
CA VAL A 217 34.77 8.11 -18.52
C VAL A 217 34.81 7.85 -20.02
N VAL A 218 34.17 6.78 -20.50
CA VAL A 218 34.07 6.45 -21.93
C VAL A 218 33.38 7.56 -22.71
N LEU A 219 32.52 8.35 -22.09
CA LEU A 219 31.85 9.48 -22.75
C LEU A 219 32.65 10.77 -22.77
N CYS A 220 33.29 11.10 -21.67
CA CYS A 220 34.04 12.35 -21.53
C CYS A 220 35.38 12.28 -22.28
N LEU A 221 35.99 11.10 -22.38
CA LEU A 221 37.27 10.92 -23.10
C LEU A 221 37.19 11.36 -24.58
N PRO A 222 36.27 10.86 -25.41
CA PRO A 222 36.23 11.23 -26.83
C PRO A 222 35.83 12.70 -27.05
N ILE A 223 35.06 13.31 -26.15
CA ILE A 223 34.75 14.76 -26.21
C ILE A 223 36.02 15.60 -26.06
N LEU A 224 36.97 15.15 -25.24
CA LEU A 224 38.25 15.82 -25.03
C LEU A 224 39.21 15.66 -26.22
N PHE A 225 39.07 14.62 -27.05
CA PHE A 225 40.01 14.29 -28.14
C PHE A 225 39.47 14.52 -29.57
N ILE A 226 38.15 14.52 -29.80
CA ILE A 226 37.55 14.45 -31.15
C ILE A 226 36.74 15.72 -31.52
N GLY A 227 36.53 16.65 -30.58
CA GLY A 227 35.76 17.87 -30.83
C GLY A 227 34.25 17.63 -31.04
N PRO A 228 33.47 18.68 -31.36
CA PRO A 228 32.00 18.68 -31.29
C PRO A 228 31.28 17.80 -32.33
N ALA A 229 32.01 17.09 -33.20
CA ALA A 229 31.45 16.15 -34.19
C ALA A 229 30.93 14.83 -33.57
N GLY A 230 31.13 14.60 -32.26
CA GLY A 230 30.80 13.37 -31.54
C GLY A 230 29.34 13.17 -31.10
N GLY A 231 28.35 13.73 -31.82
CA GLY A 231 26.93 13.72 -31.39
C GLY A 231 26.30 12.32 -31.22
N MET A 232 26.78 11.31 -31.95
CA MET A 232 26.26 9.93 -31.83
C MET A 232 26.67 9.21 -30.53
N LEU A 233 27.83 9.54 -29.95
CA LEU A 233 28.31 8.90 -28.72
C LEU A 233 27.43 9.27 -27.52
N SER A 234 26.89 10.50 -27.50
CA SER A 234 26.00 10.98 -26.43
C SER A 234 24.66 10.23 -26.37
N ILE A 235 24.12 9.79 -27.51
CA ILE A 235 22.84 9.06 -27.55
C ILE A 235 23.00 7.65 -26.97
N VAL A 236 24.09 6.97 -27.33
CA VAL A 236 24.43 5.64 -26.77
C VAL A 236 24.71 5.74 -25.27
N ALA A 237 25.33 6.84 -24.81
CA ALA A 237 25.51 7.14 -23.39
C ALA A 237 24.20 7.23 -22.62
N ILE A 238 23.27 8.06 -23.13
CA ILE A 238 22.02 8.35 -22.46
C ILE A 238 21.17 7.08 -22.44
N GLY A 239 21.22 6.27 -23.51
CA GLY A 239 20.65 4.94 -23.57
C GLY A 239 21.23 3.98 -22.53
N GLY A 240 22.56 3.88 -22.45
CA GLY A 240 23.26 2.99 -21.51
C GLY A 240 23.05 3.38 -20.04
N GLY A 241 23.08 4.68 -19.73
CA GLY A 241 22.79 5.21 -18.41
C GLY A 241 21.35 4.92 -17.97
N LYS A 242 20.37 5.09 -18.88
CA LYS A 242 18.97 4.72 -18.62
C LYS A 242 18.80 3.22 -18.40
N LEU A 243 19.52 2.37 -19.15
CA LEU A 243 19.48 0.91 -18.98
C LEU A 243 20.04 0.48 -17.62
N LEU A 244 21.12 1.11 -17.16
CA LEU A 244 21.72 0.86 -15.85
C LEU A 244 20.80 1.30 -14.70
N VAL A 245 20.18 2.47 -14.82
CA VAL A 245 19.23 2.98 -13.81
C VAL A 245 17.94 2.13 -13.80
N ALA A 246 17.49 1.64 -14.95
CA ALA A 246 16.34 0.72 -15.03
C ALA A 246 16.60 -0.63 -14.32
N GLY A 247 17.87 -1.04 -14.20
CA GLY A 247 18.28 -2.24 -13.48
C GLY A 247 18.22 -2.12 -11.94
N LEU A 248 18.14 -0.91 -11.41
CA LEU A 248 18.01 -0.64 -9.97
C LEU A 248 16.59 -0.17 -9.65
N ARG A 249 15.79 -1.09 -9.11
CA ARG A 249 14.44 -0.75 -8.68
C ARG A 249 14.47 -0.35 -7.22
N ARG A 250 14.22 0.92 -6.93
CA ARG A 250 14.01 1.38 -5.56
C ARG A 250 12.60 1.03 -5.12
N GLY A 251 12.44 0.57 -3.88
CA GLY A 251 11.13 0.15 -3.38
C GLY A 251 11.04 0.05 -1.87
N ALA A 252 9.85 -0.29 -1.38
CA ALA A 252 9.62 -0.62 0.01
C ALA A 252 9.80 -2.12 0.23
N LEU A 253 10.53 -2.47 1.28
CA LEU A 253 10.64 -3.82 1.80
C LEU A 253 9.80 -3.89 3.06
N VAL A 254 8.75 -4.70 3.02
CA VAL A 254 7.76 -4.90 4.07
C VAL A 254 8.03 -6.25 4.73
N ALA A 255 8.19 -6.25 6.05
CA ALA A 255 8.23 -7.46 6.85
C ALA A 255 6.86 -7.79 7.41
N SER A 256 6.45 -9.05 7.30
CA SER A 256 5.16 -9.57 7.76
C SER A 256 5.37 -10.82 8.63
N ALA A 257 4.28 -11.35 9.19
CA ALA A 257 4.34 -12.59 9.95
C ALA A 257 4.85 -13.77 9.13
N ASN A 258 4.51 -13.83 7.83
CA ASN A 258 4.83 -14.95 6.95
C ASN A 258 6.13 -14.80 6.17
N GLY A 259 6.57 -13.57 5.91
CA GLY A 259 7.82 -13.36 5.16
C GLY A 259 8.18 -11.91 4.94
N LEU A 260 9.06 -11.72 3.95
CA LEU A 260 9.47 -10.43 3.44
C LEU A 260 8.90 -10.21 2.05
N GLU A 261 8.43 -9.01 1.78
CA GLU A 261 7.90 -8.62 0.49
C GLU A 261 8.50 -7.30 0.03
N PHE A 262 9.02 -7.28 -1.19
CA PHE A 262 9.54 -6.08 -1.81
C PHE A 262 8.53 -5.55 -2.84
N THR A 263 8.06 -4.33 -2.64
CA THR A 263 7.24 -3.59 -3.61
C THR A 263 8.07 -2.48 -4.25
N PRO A 264 8.39 -2.57 -5.55
CA PRO A 264 9.09 -1.51 -6.26
C PRO A 264 8.22 -0.25 -6.32
N TYR A 265 8.87 0.90 -6.31
CA TYR A 265 8.24 2.19 -6.55
C TYR A 265 8.59 2.68 -7.95
N ASP A 266 7.80 3.63 -8.42
CA ASP A 266 8.19 4.44 -9.56
C ASP A 266 9.44 5.29 -9.26
N THR A 267 10.13 5.77 -10.28
CA THR A 267 11.35 6.57 -10.15
C THR A 267 11.18 7.81 -9.25
N SER A 268 9.95 8.34 -9.18
CA SER A 268 9.56 9.46 -8.32
C SER A 268 9.30 9.08 -6.85
N LEU A 269 9.31 7.79 -6.48
CA LEU A 269 8.91 7.26 -5.17
C LEU A 269 7.49 7.64 -4.73
N ARG A 270 6.63 8.02 -5.67
CA ARG A 270 5.25 8.43 -5.36
C ARG A 270 4.24 7.30 -5.47
N LYS A 271 4.44 6.38 -6.41
CA LYS A 271 3.50 5.28 -6.70
C LYS A 271 4.19 3.92 -6.53
N PRO A 272 3.68 3.04 -5.65
CA PRO A 272 4.11 1.64 -5.63
C PRO A 272 3.63 0.92 -6.90
N LYS A 273 4.41 -0.06 -7.35
CA LYS A 273 4.10 -0.94 -8.50
C LYS A 273 3.88 -2.37 -7.97
N PRO A 274 2.70 -2.68 -7.41
CA PRO A 274 2.44 -3.95 -6.76
C PRO A 274 2.43 -5.14 -7.74
N ASP A 275 2.17 -4.90 -9.02
CA ASP A 275 2.31 -5.85 -10.13
C ASP A 275 3.74 -6.41 -10.28
N GLN A 276 4.73 -5.67 -9.80
CA GLN A 276 6.15 -6.03 -9.88
C GLN A 276 6.74 -6.39 -8.52
N SER A 277 5.89 -6.50 -7.51
CA SER A 277 6.28 -6.96 -6.19
C SER A 277 6.77 -8.41 -6.25
N PHE A 278 7.60 -8.76 -5.28
CA PHE A 278 7.98 -10.15 -5.06
C PHE A 278 8.30 -10.34 -3.59
N GLY A 279 7.94 -11.50 -3.07
CA GLY A 279 8.18 -11.85 -1.68
C GLY A 279 8.74 -13.25 -1.53
N ALA A 280 9.20 -13.54 -0.32
CA ALA A 280 9.65 -14.86 0.07
C ALA A 280 9.21 -15.11 1.51
N VAL A 281 8.75 -16.34 1.77
CA VAL A 281 8.50 -16.80 3.14
C VAL A 281 9.81 -16.83 3.92
N TRP A 282 9.74 -16.67 5.25
CA TRP A 282 10.94 -16.57 6.10
C TRP A 282 11.97 -17.70 5.91
N SER A 283 11.51 -18.92 5.59
CA SER A 283 12.40 -20.07 5.31
C SER A 283 13.24 -19.90 4.04
N GLN A 284 12.77 -19.11 3.08
CA GLN A 284 13.44 -18.80 1.82
C GLN A 284 14.24 -17.50 1.85
N VAL A 285 14.19 -16.77 2.97
CA VAL A 285 14.95 -15.53 3.16
C VAL A 285 16.38 -15.88 3.57
N ALA A 286 17.35 -15.35 2.83
CA ALA A 286 18.75 -15.32 3.25
C ALA A 286 19.19 -13.88 3.48
N VAL A 287 19.87 -13.64 4.60
CA VAL A 287 20.34 -12.29 4.99
C VAL A 287 21.85 -12.30 5.14
N GLU A 288 22.52 -11.48 4.34
CA GLU A 288 23.96 -11.20 4.42
C GLU A 288 24.13 -9.80 5.02
N GLN A 289 24.55 -9.72 6.29
CA GLN A 289 24.75 -8.44 6.98
C GLN A 289 26.08 -7.81 6.57
N GLY A 290 26.07 -6.49 6.31
CA GLY A 290 27.26 -5.75 5.90
C GLY A 290 27.05 -4.24 5.95
N ARG A 291 27.99 -3.48 5.37
CA ARG A 291 27.84 -2.02 5.23
C ARG A 291 26.60 -1.65 4.41
N VAL A 292 26.36 -2.39 3.33
CA VAL A 292 25.08 -2.52 2.65
C VAL A 292 24.67 -3.96 2.83
N SER A 293 23.56 -4.19 3.51
CA SER A 293 23.09 -5.54 3.77
C SER A 293 22.31 -6.07 2.58
N VAL A 294 22.43 -7.36 2.30
CA VAL A 294 21.80 -8.02 1.16
C VAL A 294 20.80 -9.04 1.68
N LEU A 295 19.55 -8.92 1.26
CA LEU A 295 18.51 -9.91 1.47
C LEU A 295 18.22 -10.59 0.14
N ARG A 296 18.20 -11.93 0.14
CA ARG A 296 17.75 -12.71 -1.02
C ARG A 296 16.32 -13.18 -0.78
N LEU A 297 15.41 -12.76 -1.65
CA LEU A 297 13.98 -13.10 -1.63
C LEU A 297 13.67 -13.90 -2.89
N ALA A 298 13.37 -15.20 -2.75
CA ALA A 298 13.03 -16.07 -3.88
C ALA A 298 14.06 -15.97 -5.04
N GLY A 299 15.35 -15.99 -4.70
CA GLY A 299 16.46 -15.86 -5.66
C GLY A 299 16.77 -14.44 -6.13
N ARG A 300 15.94 -13.44 -5.81
CA ARG A 300 16.17 -12.03 -6.16
C ARG A 300 16.93 -11.29 -5.06
N ARG A 301 17.88 -10.45 -5.48
CA ARG A 301 18.71 -9.66 -4.58
C ARG A 301 18.02 -8.33 -4.22
N VAL A 302 17.94 -8.04 -2.93
CA VAL A 302 17.45 -6.79 -2.36
C VAL A 302 18.51 -6.22 -1.42
N GLN A 303 18.86 -4.96 -1.59
CA GLN A 303 19.90 -4.26 -0.84
C GLN A 303 19.29 -3.24 0.10
N VAL A 304 19.71 -3.28 1.35
CA VAL A 304 19.25 -2.38 2.41
C VAL A 304 20.44 -1.54 2.88
N GLY A 305 20.25 -0.22 2.87
CA GLY A 305 21.28 0.74 3.22
C GLY A 305 21.66 0.70 4.72
N PRO A 306 22.81 1.31 5.08
CA PRO A 306 23.35 1.27 6.44
C PRO A 306 22.43 1.91 7.49
N ARG A 307 21.60 2.88 7.11
CA ARG A 307 20.64 3.55 8.01
C ARG A 307 19.53 2.61 8.51
N ASN A 308 19.35 1.46 7.86
CA ASN A 308 18.26 0.51 8.13
C ASN A 308 18.78 -0.80 8.75
N ARG A 309 19.96 -0.80 9.40
CA ARG A 309 20.57 -1.99 10.00
C ARG A 309 19.68 -2.68 11.03
N ALA A 310 18.91 -1.93 11.82
CA ALA A 310 17.98 -2.49 12.80
C ALA A 310 16.92 -3.39 12.13
N PHE A 311 16.41 -2.98 10.96
CA PHE A 311 15.48 -3.79 10.17
C PHE A 311 16.13 -5.10 9.70
N VAL A 312 17.38 -5.02 9.22
CA VAL A 312 18.12 -6.19 8.73
C VAL A 312 18.43 -7.15 9.87
N ALA A 313 18.81 -6.65 11.04
CA ALA A 313 19.06 -7.46 12.23
C ALA A 313 17.78 -8.20 12.67
N ALA A 314 16.64 -7.51 12.69
CA ALA A 314 15.34 -8.12 12.99
C ALA A 314 14.94 -9.18 11.95
N ALA A 315 15.16 -8.90 10.66
CA ALA A 315 14.92 -9.86 9.60
C ALA A 315 15.83 -11.09 9.70
N ALA A 316 17.12 -10.91 10.05
CA ALA A 316 18.07 -12.01 10.23
C ALA A 316 17.72 -12.88 11.43
N ALA A 317 17.39 -12.28 12.58
CA ALA A 317 16.96 -12.99 13.77
C ALA A 317 15.71 -13.86 13.49
N ARG A 318 14.75 -13.32 12.72
CA ARG A 318 13.52 -14.02 12.38
C ARG A 318 13.68 -15.09 11.29
N ALA A 319 14.57 -14.87 10.32
CA ALA A 319 14.93 -15.90 9.34
C ALA A 319 15.71 -17.06 9.99
N GLY A 320 16.52 -16.76 11.01
CA GLY A 320 17.29 -17.75 11.77
C GLY A 320 16.44 -18.60 12.72
N SER A 321 15.39 -18.04 13.32
CA SER A 321 14.54 -18.77 14.29
C SER A 321 13.56 -19.78 13.66
N ARG A 322 13.44 -19.81 12.32
CA ARG A 322 12.55 -20.71 11.57
C ARG A 322 13.30 -21.74 10.70
N ARG A 323 14.63 -21.80 10.82
CA ARG A 323 15.44 -22.89 10.27
C ARG A 323 15.65 -23.95 11.34
#